data_AF-A0A3M0MI23-F1
#
_entry.id   AF-A0A3M0MI23-F1
#
_cell.length_a   1.000
_cell.length_b   1.000
_cell.length_c   1.000
_cell.angle_alpha   90.00
_cell.angle_beta   90.00
_cell.angle_gamma   90.00
#
_symmetry.space_group_name_H-M   'P 1'
#
loop_
_entity.id
_entity.type
_entity.pdbx_description
1 polymer ?
#
loop_
_entity_poly.entity_id
_entity_poly.type
_entity_poly.pdbx_seq_one_letter_code
_entity_poly.pdbx_strand_id
1 'polypeptide(L)' 'MEVKTSFPLRLPVDVKAWLAEQAAKNGSSQNSEVIRAVRERMERAEAQ' A
#
# COMPACT_ATOMS: atom_id res chain seq x y z
N MET A 1 -8.37 -0.05 -21.27
CA MET A 1 -8.44 -0.91 -20.07
C MET A 1 -7.05 -0.94 -19.47
N GLU A 2 -6.85 -0.32 -18.30
CA GLU A 2 -5.56 -0.41 -17.60
C GLU A 2 -5.44 -1.83 -17.03
N VAL A 3 -4.38 -2.54 -17.42
CA VAL A 3 -4.12 -3.90 -16.93
C VAL A 3 -3.58 -3.79 -15.50
N LYS A 4 -4.41 -4.10 -14.51
CA LYS A 4 -3.96 -4.24 -13.12
C LYS A 4 -3.32 -5.61 -12.94
N THR A 5 -2.00 -5.66 -12.95
CA THR A 5 -1.25 -6.88 -12.70
C THR A 5 -1.24 -7.16 -11.19
N SER A 6 -1.80 -8.31 -10.78
CA SER A 6 -1.70 -8.78 -9.40
C SER A 6 -0.39 -9.53 -9.22
N PHE A 7 0.37 -9.22 -8.18
CA PHE A 7 1.58 -9.95 -7.82
C PHE A 7 1.60 -10.26 -6.31
N PRO A 8 2.14 -11.42 -5.90
CA PRO A 8 2.25 -11.74 -4.48
C PRO A 8 3.39 -10.97 -3.84
N LEU A 9 3.08 -10.08 -2.90
CA LEU A 9 4.08 -9.36 -2.10
C LEU A 9 4.43 -10.18 -0.84
N ARG A 10 5.72 -10.41 -0.62
CA ARG A 10 6.23 -11.00 0.63
C ARG A 10 6.53 -9.86 1.60
N LEU A 11 5.83 -9.85 2.73
CA LEU A 11 5.99 -8.86 3.79
C LEU A 11 6.35 -9.56 5.10
N PRO A 12 7.17 -8.93 5.94
CA PRO A 12 7.27 -9.28 7.36
C PRO A 12 5.88 -9.30 8.03
N VAL A 13 5.72 -10.15 9.04
CA VAL A 13 4.43 -10.39 9.71
C VAL A 13 3.90 -9.12 10.38
N ASP A 14 4.79 -8.39 11.03
CA ASP A 14 4.54 -7.09 11.68
C ASP A 14 4.03 -6.06 10.67
N VAL A 15 4.68 -5.94 9.50
CA VAL A 15 4.27 -5.00 8.45
C VAL A 15 2.87 -5.35 7.93
N LYS A 16 2.59 -6.65 7.74
CA LYS A 16 1.27 -7.10 7.29
C LYS A 16 0.17 -6.82 8.33
N ALA A 17 0.47 -7.02 9.61
CA ALA A 17 -0.46 -6.73 10.70
C ALA A 17 -0.76 -5.23 10.78
N TRP A 18 0.27 -4.39 10.75
CA TRP A 18 0.10 -2.93 10.75
C TRP A 18 -0.73 -2.45 9.56
N LEU A 19 -0.49 -2.98 8.35
CA LEU A 19 -1.23 -2.62 7.16
C LEU A 19 -2.72 -3.01 7.25
N ALA A 20 -3.03 -4.15 7.88
CA ALA A 20 -4.40 -4.57 8.13
C ALA A 20 -5.13 -3.61 9.09
N GLU A 21 -4.46 -3.12 10.12
CA GLU A 21 -5.01 -2.09 11.02
C GLU A 21 -5.28 -0.77 10.31
N GLN A 22 -4.36 -0.33 9.43
CA GLN A 22 -4.56 0.89 8.64
C GLN A 22 -5.75 0.75 7.69
N ALA A 23 -5.87 -0.40 7.02
CA ALA A 23 -6.99 -0.70 6.14
C ALA A 23 -8.32 -0.68 6.91
N ALA A 24 -8.37 -1.26 8.12
CA ALA A 24 -9.55 -1.23 8.97
C ALA A 24 -9.91 0.20 9.43
N LYS A 25 -8.92 0.99 9.85
CA LYS A 25 -9.12 2.40 10.27
C LYS A 25 -9.64 3.27 9.14
N ASN A 26 -9.15 3.05 7.91
CA ASN A 26 -9.49 3.86 6.75
C ASN A 26 -10.70 3.32 5.95
N GLY A 27 -11.28 2.20 6.38
CA GLY A 27 -12.37 1.53 5.63
C GLY A 27 -11.95 1.10 4.22
N SER A 28 -10.67 0.78 4.02
CA SER A 28 -10.06 0.51 2.73
C SER A 28 -9.51 -0.92 2.65
N SER A 29 -8.95 -1.30 1.51
CA SER A 29 -8.24 -2.57 1.37
C SER A 29 -6.75 -2.42 1.69
N GLN A 30 -6.11 -3.49 2.16
CA GLN A 30 -4.64 -3.49 2.35
C GLN A 30 -3.88 -3.07 1.09
N ASN A 31 -4.37 -3.44 -0.10
CA ASN A 31 -3.74 -3.05 -1.35
C ASN A 31 -3.88 -1.54 -1.62
N SER A 32 -5.01 -0.94 -1.27
CA SER A 32 -5.22 0.51 -1.34
C SER A 32 -4.24 1.26 -0.44
N GLU A 33 -3.99 0.73 0.77
CA GLU A 33 -3.01 1.31 1.70
C GLU A 33 -1.57 1.19 1.18
N VAL A 34 -1.20 0.06 0.56
CA VAL A 34 0.12 -0.09 -0.09
C VAL A 34 0.28 0.92 -1.21
N ILE A 35 -0.71 1.05 -2.09
CA ILE A 35 -0.65 2.01 -3.19
C ILE A 35 -0.56 3.44 -2.66
N ARG A 36 -1.30 3.78 -1.60
CA ARG A 36 -1.25 5.10 -0.95
C ARG A 36 0.15 5.40 -0.42
N ALA A 37 0.74 4.47 0.32
CA ALA A 37 2.09 4.63 0.86
C ALA A 37 3.15 4.76 -0.24
N VAL A 38 3.04 3.99 -1.32
CA VAL A 38 3.96 4.06 -2.47
C VAL A 38 3.81 5.40 -3.20
N ARG A 39 2.59 5.85 -3.50
CA ARG A 39 2.34 7.13 -4.18
C ARG A 39 2.84 8.32 -3.36
N GLU A 40 2.59 8.31 -2.06
CA GLU A 40 3.09 9.32 -1.13
C GLU A 40 4.63 9.35 -1.14
N ARG A 41 5.29 8.19 -1.19
CA ARG A 41 6.76 8.12 -1.30
C ARG A 41 7.29 8.62 -2.65
N MET A 42 6.58 8.35 -3.75
CA MET A 42 6.92 8.85 -5.08
C MET A 42 6.85 10.36 -5.13
N GLU A 43 5.76 10.96 -4.66
CA GLU A 43 5.58 12.42 -4.62
C GLU A 43 6.69 13.10 -3.81
N ARG A 44 7.04 12.53 -2.64
CA ARG A 44 8.17 13.02 -1.84
C ARG A 44 9.53 12.86 -2.54
N ALA A 45 9.70 11.88 -3.41
CA ALA A 45 10.94 11.67 -4.16
C ALA A 45 11.09 12.67 -5.31
N GLU A 46 9.98 12.98 -5.98
CA GLU A 46 9.94 13.90 -7.13
C GLU A 46 9.98 15.38 -6.71
N ALA A 47 9.57 15.68 -5.47
CA ALA A 47 9.66 17.02 -4.89
C ALA A 47 11.07 17.39 -4.38
N GLN A 48 12.05 16.48 -4.44
CA GLN A 48 13.47 16.71 -4.13
C GLN A 48 14.29 16.94 -5.39
#